data_AF-A0AAJ6NVT2-F1
#
_entry.id   AF-A0AAJ6NVT2-F1
#
_cell.length_a   1.000
_cell.length_b   1.000
_cell.length_c   1.000
_cell.angle_alpha   90.00
_cell.angle_beta   90.00
_cell.angle_gamma   90.00
#
_symmetry.space_group_name_H-M   'P 1'
#
loop_
_entity.id
_entity.type
_entity.pdbx_description
1 polymer ?
#
loop_
_entity_poly.entity_id
_entity_poly.type
_entity_poly.pdbx_seq_one_letter_code
_entity_poly.pdbx_strand_id
1 'polypeptide(L)'
;MTQVILKRLNPIVIEKLKHLAQSHQRTLEEEITSILEDVTENTPIVISKNRNWSPGFFEQTCGSWQGELLVREPQPEAQEREPLL
;
A
#
# COMPACT_ATOMS: atom_id res chain seq x y z
N MET A 1 8.04 -26.67 13.05
CA MET A 1 7.97 -25.43 13.84
C MET A 1 8.72 -24.36 13.07
N THR A 2 8.06 -23.28 12.71
CA THR A 2 8.67 -22.17 11.95
C THR A 2 9.07 -21.10 12.95
N GLN A 3 10.36 -20.77 13.04
CA GLN A 3 10.84 -19.76 13.98
C GLN A 3 10.86 -18.40 13.30
N VAL A 4 10.24 -17.39 13.94
CA VAL A 4 10.23 -15.99 13.47
C VAL A 4 10.90 -15.12 14.53
N ILE A 5 11.88 -14.30 14.14
CA ILE A 5 12.63 -13.43 15.06
C ILE A 5 12.30 -11.96 14.77
N LEU A 6 11.67 -11.29 15.73
CA LEU A 6 11.34 -9.86 15.66
C LEU A 6 12.45 -9.02 16.33
N LYS A 7 13.35 -8.43 15.53
CA LYS A 7 14.50 -7.66 16.07
C LYS A 7 14.20 -6.22 16.48
N ARG A 8 13.18 -5.60 15.87
CA ARG A 8 12.89 -4.17 16.05
C ARG A 8 11.42 -3.98 16.41
N LEU A 9 11.08 -4.31 17.65
CA LEU A 9 9.76 -4.01 18.21
C LEU A 9 9.85 -2.80 19.13
N ASN A 10 8.82 -1.93 19.11
CA ASN A 10 8.73 -0.84 20.08
C ASN A 10 8.57 -1.45 21.51
N PRO A 11 9.39 -1.03 22.50
CA PRO A 11 9.32 -1.58 23.86
C PRO A 11 7.94 -1.43 24.52
N ILE A 12 7.18 -0.38 24.18
CA ILE A 12 5.82 -0.19 24.69
C ILE A 12 4.89 -1.31 24.23
N VAL A 13 5.07 -1.81 23.00
CA VAL A 13 4.28 -2.90 22.45
C VAL A 13 4.60 -4.21 23.17
N ILE A 14 5.87 -4.44 23.53
CA ILE A 14 6.28 -5.62 24.29
C ILE A 14 5.56 -5.68 25.64
N GLU A 15 5.53 -4.56 26.38
CA GLU A 15 4.86 -4.52 27.68
C GLU A 15 3.34 -4.73 27.56
N LYS A 16 2.71 -4.14 26.53
CA LYS A 16 1.29 -4.39 26.24
C LYS A 16 1.01 -5.86 25.92
N LEU A 17 1.86 -6.50 25.12
CA LEU A 17 1.70 -7.91 24.77
C LEU A 17 1.86 -8.81 26.00
N LYS A 18 2.78 -8.51 26.92
CA LYS A 18 2.91 -9.23 28.20
C LYS A 18 1.65 -9.11 29.05
N HIS A 19 1.10 -7.90 29.17
CA HIS A 19 -0.13 -7.68 29.92
C HIS A 19 -1.33 -8.40 29.29
N LEU A 20 -1.44 -8.40 27.96
CA LEU A 20 -2.49 -9.12 27.24
C LEU A 20 -2.37 -10.63 27.44
N ALA A 21 -1.16 -11.18 27.29
CA ALA A 21 -0.90 -12.60 27.52
C ALA A 21 -1.27 -13.03 28.96
N GLN A 22 -0.93 -12.20 29.96
CA GLN A 22 -1.34 -12.43 31.35
C GLN A 22 -2.87 -12.39 31.52
N SER A 23 -3.53 -11.42 30.90
CA SER A 23 -4.99 -11.28 30.96
C SER A 23 -5.71 -12.47 30.31
N HIS A 24 -5.15 -13.00 29.22
CA HIS A 24 -5.71 -14.14 28.48
C HIS A 24 -5.23 -15.49 29.01
N GLN A 25 -4.39 -15.52 30.05
CA GLN A 25 -3.81 -16.72 30.64
C GLN A 25 -3.05 -17.58 29.61
N ARG A 26 -2.41 -16.93 28.65
CA ARG A 26 -1.63 -17.55 27.58
C ARG A 26 -0.16 -17.22 27.72
N THR A 27 0.68 -18.00 27.06
CA THR A 27 2.09 -17.62 26.89
C THR A 27 2.20 -16.43 25.94
N LEU A 28 3.30 -15.68 26.03
CA LEU A 28 3.56 -14.55 25.14
C LEU A 28 3.59 -14.99 23.66
N GLU A 29 4.11 -16.19 23.39
CA GLU A 29 4.20 -16.75 22.04
C GLU A 29 2.82 -17.11 21.48
N GLU A 30 1.95 -17.74 22.28
CA GLU A 30 0.59 -18.08 21.89
C GLU A 30 -0.27 -16.82 21.65
N GLU A 31 -0.10 -15.80 22.50
CA GLU A 31 -0.82 -14.53 22.32
C GLU A 31 -0.39 -13.83 21.02
N ILE A 32 0.92 -13.75 20.76
CA ILE A 32 1.44 -13.19 19.51
C ILE A 32 0.92 -13.97 18.31
N THR A 33 0.92 -15.30 18.40
CA THR A 33 0.43 -16.17 17.32
C THR A 33 -1.06 -15.94 17.06
N SER A 34 -1.88 -15.94 18.11
CA SER A 34 -3.32 -15.71 18.01
C SER A 34 -3.66 -14.33 17.44
N ILE A 35 -2.92 -13.29 17.82
CA ILE A 35 -3.10 -11.94 17.26
C ILE A 35 -2.71 -11.90 15.79
N LEU A 36 -1.60 -12.54 15.42
CA LEU A 36 -1.15 -12.57 14.03
C LEU A 36 -2.11 -13.35 13.13
N GLU A 37 -2.66 -14.47 13.60
CA GLU A 37 -3.68 -15.24 12.90
C GLU A 37 -4.96 -14.42 12.68
N ASP A 38 -5.49 -13.81 13.74
CA ASP A 38 -6.68 -12.96 13.68
C ASP A 38 -6.48 -11.77 12.71
N VAL A 39 -5.33 -11.09 12.79
CA VAL A 39 -5.02 -9.99 11.88
C VAL A 39 -4.89 -10.47 10.43
N THR A 40 -4.33 -11.66 10.20
CA THR A 40 -4.15 -12.20 8.83
C THR A 40 -5.49 -12.65 8.23
N GLU A 41 -6.42 -13.16 9.04
CA GLU A 41 -7.76 -13.55 8.60
C GLU A 41 -8.65 -12.32 8.32
N ASN A 42 -8.57 -11.30 9.18
CA ASN A 42 -9.47 -10.14 9.11
C ASN A 42 -8.92 -8.98 8.26
N THR A 43 -7.61 -8.90 8.05
CA THR A 43 -7.00 -7.81 7.27
C THR A 43 -6.75 -8.31 5.85
N PRO A 44 -7.47 -7.80 4.84
CA PRO A 44 -7.15 -8.13 3.47
C PRO A 44 -5.73 -7.65 3.19
N ILE A 45 -4.85 -8.56 2.76
CA ILE A 45 -3.51 -8.21 2.30
C ILE A 45 -3.71 -7.32 1.06
N VAL A 46 -3.66 -6.00 1.24
CA VAL A 46 -3.61 -5.03 0.14
C VAL A 46 -2.20 -5.12 -0.45
N ILE A 47 -1.92 -6.23 -1.13
CA ILE A 47 -0.86 -6.26 -2.11
C ILE A 47 -1.30 -5.20 -3.12
N SER A 48 -0.52 -4.13 -3.29
CA SER A 48 -0.72 -3.08 -4.28
C SER A 48 -0.53 -3.60 -5.72
N LYS A 49 -1.09 -4.78 -6.03
CA LYS A 49 -1.19 -5.37 -7.36
C LYS A 49 -2.04 -4.53 -8.31
N ASN A 50 -2.84 -3.60 -7.79
CA ASN A 50 -3.58 -2.64 -8.61
C ASN A 50 -2.88 -1.27 -8.61
N ARG A 51 -1.74 -1.18 -9.30
CA ARG A 51 -1.29 0.08 -9.92
C ARG A 51 -2.01 0.36 -11.24
N ASN A 52 -2.91 -0.52 -11.66
CA ASN A 52 -3.74 -0.32 -12.83
C ASN A 52 -4.82 0.71 -12.49
N TRP A 53 -5.14 1.58 -13.45
CA TRP A 53 -6.29 2.45 -13.35
C TRP A 53 -7.56 1.61 -13.09
N SER A 54 -8.50 2.16 -12.32
CA SER A 54 -9.79 1.50 -12.15
C SER A 54 -10.42 1.27 -13.52
N PRO A 55 -11.13 0.15 -13.74
CA PRO A 55 -11.85 -0.08 -14.99
C PRO A 55 -12.71 1.14 -15.35
N GLY A 56 -12.61 1.65 -16.58
CA GLY A 56 -13.37 2.82 -17.02
C GLY A 56 -12.79 4.19 -16.64
N PHE A 57 -11.66 4.25 -15.90
CA PHE A 57 -11.08 5.52 -15.44
C PHE A 57 -10.68 6.43 -16.60
N PHE A 58 -10.07 5.88 -17.66
CA PHE A 58 -9.65 6.67 -18.81
C PHE A 58 -10.87 7.19 -19.57
N GLU A 59 -11.88 6.34 -19.78
CA GLU A 59 -13.13 6.67 -20.45
C GLU A 59 -13.91 7.76 -19.71
N GLN A 60 -13.90 7.72 -18.37
CA GLN A 60 -14.55 8.72 -17.52
C GLN A 60 -13.77 10.04 -17.46
N THR A 61 -12.43 9.98 -17.53
CA THR A 61 -11.56 11.15 -17.31
C THR A 61 -11.20 11.85 -18.62
N CYS A 62 -11.09 11.14 -19.73
CA CYS A 62 -10.80 11.73 -21.03
C CYS A 62 -11.95 12.65 -21.44
N GLY A 63 -11.65 13.92 -21.75
CA GLY A 63 -12.68 14.89 -22.13
C GLY A 63 -13.57 15.39 -20.98
N SER A 64 -13.34 15.00 -19.73
CA SER A 64 -14.07 15.51 -18.55
C SER A 64 -13.67 16.94 -18.15
N TRP A 65 -12.92 17.66 -18.99
CA TRP A 65 -12.51 19.02 -18.72
C TRP A 65 -13.71 19.97 -18.76
N GLN A 66 -14.02 20.59 -17.61
CA GLN A 66 -15.12 21.56 -17.44
C GLN A 66 -14.62 23.02 -17.36
N GLY A 67 -13.33 23.25 -17.59
CA GLY A 67 -12.71 24.58 -17.53
C GLY A 67 -12.78 25.33 -18.86
N GLU A 68 -11.83 26.25 -19.07
CA GLU A 68 -11.74 27.03 -20.30
C GLU A 68 -11.45 26.17 -21.53
N LEU A 69 -11.81 26.63 -22.73
CA LEU A 69 -11.56 25.88 -23.95
C LEU A 69 -10.07 25.56 -24.11
N LEU A 70 -9.76 24.31 -24.42
CA LEU A 70 -8.40 23.88 -24.74
C LEU A 70 -7.99 24.55 -26.06
N VAL A 71 -7.21 25.62 -25.97
CA VAL A 71 -6.63 26.31 -27.12
C VAL A 71 -5.21 25.80 -27.31
N ARG A 72 -4.85 25.50 -28.57
CA ARG A 72 -3.48 25.14 -28.91
C ARG A 72 -2.64 26.42 -29.03
N GLU A 73 -1.66 26.58 -28.16
CA GLU A 73 -0.71 27.67 -28.27
C GLU A 73 0.18 27.53 -29.53
N PRO A 74 0.71 28.66 -30.05
CA PRO A 74 1.69 28.64 -31.15
C PRO A 74 2.81 27.66 -30.83
N GLN A 75 2.98 26.66 -31.68
CA GLN A 75 4.08 25.72 -31.52
C GLN A 75 5.40 26.41 -31.93
N PRO A 76 6.51 26.10 -31.28
CA PRO A 76 7.82 26.51 -31.79
C PRO A 76 8.07 25.90 -33.17
N GLU A 77 9.03 26.47 -33.88
CA GLU A 77 9.52 25.96 -35.16
C GLU A 77 9.93 24.48 -35.03
N ALA A 78 9.74 23.71 -36.10
CA ALA A 78 10.09 22.30 -36.12
C ALA A 78 11.58 22.11 -35.81
N GLN A 79 11.91 21.38 -34.75
CA GLN A 79 13.27 21.01 -34.43
C GLN A 79 13.66 19.74 -35.18
N GLU A 80 14.77 19.78 -35.91
CA GLU A 80 15.37 18.59 -36.50
C GLU A 80 15.98 17.74 -35.38
N ARG A 81 15.71 16.43 -35.41
CA ARG A 81 16.35 15.47 -34.50
C ARG A 81 17.69 15.06 -35.09
N GLU A 82 18.73 14.96 -34.26
CA GLU A 82 20.00 14.38 -34.70
C GLU A 82 19.80 12.94 -35.18
N PRO A 83 20.47 12.52 -36.27
CA PRO A 83 20.43 11.14 -36.74
C PRO A 83 21.02 10.20 -35.67
N LEU A 84 20.40 9.04 -35.51
CA LEU A 84 20.93 8.00 -34.61
C LEU A 84 22.23 7.44 -35.22
N LEU A 85 23.31 7.43 -34.42
CA LEU A 85 24.60 6.81 -34.74
C LEU A 85 24.51 5.28 -34.78
#